data_AF-A0A0S4XMB7-F1
#
_entry.id   AF-A0A0S4XMB7-F1
#
_cell.length_a   1.000
_cell.length_b   1.000
_cell.length_c   1.000
_cell.angle_alpha   90.00
_cell.angle_beta   90.00
_cell.angle_gamma   90.00
#
_symmetry.space_group_name_H-M   'P 1'
#
loop_
_entity.id
_entity.type
_entity.pdbx_description
1 polymer ?
#
loop_
_entity_poly.entity_id
_entity_poly.type
_entity_poly.pdbx_seq_one_letter_code
_entity_poly.pdbx_strand_id
1 'polypeptide(L)'
;MGKITGNNNINVDGNHNNVNINHYGAEKIKTIVEDHQHDSDIHLTTDQQFTLSEEIKKIADMMDGIDGINYYQKIFGLLKKKFKVPKYSLIKQSNFNEAVKYIKAQKNIYRRKIRSYNATKFKEITIPLIIIRWKYLGRDDNELILFASEKLCKKITDIKKLSANDIDTLYDRVYYLKK
;
A
#
# COMPACT_ATOMS: atom_id res chain seq x y z
N MET A 1 48.02 6.70 -30.40
CA MET A 1 47.65 6.84 -28.97
C MET A 1 47.01 8.22 -28.85
N GLY A 2 45.75 8.46 -28.50
CA GLY A 2 44.76 7.77 -27.70
C GLY A 2 44.09 8.88 -26.88
N LYS A 3 42.99 9.47 -27.37
CA LYS A 3 42.29 10.63 -26.78
C LYS A 3 41.75 10.29 -25.39
N ILE A 4 42.11 11.08 -24.37
CA ILE A 4 41.35 11.16 -23.11
C ILE A 4 40.70 12.56 -23.09
N THR A 5 39.38 12.58 -23.22
CA THR A 5 38.55 13.76 -23.00
C THR A 5 37.93 13.61 -21.61
N GLY A 6 38.34 14.46 -20.67
CA GLY A 6 37.77 14.49 -19.32
C GLY A 6 37.93 15.89 -18.74
N ASN A 7 36.90 16.71 -18.87
CA ASN A 7 36.80 17.98 -18.14
C ASN A 7 36.59 17.66 -16.66
N ASN A 8 37.61 17.82 -15.82
CA ASN A 8 37.43 18.10 -14.40
C ASN A 8 38.61 18.95 -13.91
N ASN A 9 38.28 20.20 -13.58
CA ASN A 9 39.20 21.26 -13.21
C ASN A 9 39.34 21.30 -11.69
N ILE A 10 40.04 20.33 -11.10
CA ILE A 10 40.44 20.37 -9.69
C ILE A 10 41.89 20.83 -9.66
N ASN A 11 42.14 22.04 -9.13
CA ASN A 11 43.48 22.52 -8.86
C ASN A 11 43.74 22.40 -7.35
N VAL A 12 44.70 21.56 -6.97
CA VAL A 12 45.10 21.36 -5.56
C VAL A 12 46.48 21.98 -5.40
N ASP A 13 46.58 23.09 -4.67
CA ASP A 13 47.86 23.69 -4.28
C ASP A 13 48.21 23.28 -2.85
N GLY A 14 49.43 22.78 -2.68
CA GLY A 14 49.84 21.92 -1.58
C GLY A 14 50.34 22.61 -0.31
N ASN A 15 50.02 23.88 -0.06
CA ASN A 15 50.61 24.57 1.11
C ASN A 15 49.70 25.49 1.92
N HIS A 16 48.43 25.70 1.55
CA HIS A 16 47.46 26.34 2.45
C HIS A 16 46.08 25.73 2.18
N ASN A 17 45.49 25.11 3.21
CA ASN A 17 44.19 24.45 3.11
C ASN A 17 43.07 25.50 3.02
N ASN A 18 42.94 26.15 1.85
CA ASN A 18 41.88 27.10 1.58
C ASN A 18 41.19 26.71 0.28
N VAL A 19 40.07 26.03 0.40
CA VAL A 19 39.22 25.64 -0.74
C VAL A 19 38.24 26.78 -0.97
N ASN A 20 38.46 27.57 -2.03
CA ASN A 20 37.54 28.64 -2.40
C ASN A 20 36.51 28.11 -3.41
N ILE A 21 35.31 27.76 -2.94
CA ILE A 21 34.20 27.31 -3.78
C ILE A 21 33.32 28.51 -4.12
N ASN A 22 33.52 29.10 -5.28
CA ASN A 22 32.57 30.08 -5.83
C ASN A 22 31.35 29.34 -6.38
N HIS A 23 30.24 29.30 -5.63
CA HIS A 23 28.93 28.99 -6.18
C HIS A 23 27.83 29.76 -5.45
N TYR A 24 27.33 30.81 -6.08
CA TYR A 24 25.99 31.33 -5.81
C TYR A 24 24.98 30.34 -6.40
N GLY A 25 24.30 29.60 -5.54
CA GLY A 25 23.22 28.68 -5.92
C GLY A 25 22.51 28.23 -4.66
N ALA A 26 21.20 28.46 -4.60
CA ALA A 26 20.31 28.28 -3.46
C ALA A 26 20.75 27.15 -2.51
N GLU A 27 20.84 27.46 -1.22
CA GLU A 27 21.16 26.51 -0.16
C GLU A 27 20.31 25.25 -0.32
N LYS A 28 20.92 24.17 -0.81
CA LYS A 28 20.34 22.85 -0.67
C LYS A 28 20.25 22.62 0.83
N ILE A 29 19.05 22.68 1.37
CA ILE A 29 18.73 22.27 2.73
C ILE A 29 19.45 20.93 2.93
N LYS A 30 20.49 20.92 3.75
CA LYS A 30 21.17 19.67 4.11
C LYS A 30 20.13 18.86 4.85
N THR A 31 19.61 17.82 4.20
CA THR A 31 18.80 16.81 4.87
C THR A 31 19.69 16.28 6.00
N ILE A 32 19.34 16.61 7.23
CA ILE A 32 19.94 15.99 8.41
C ILE A 32 19.55 14.52 8.29
N VAL A 33 20.51 13.68 7.91
CA VAL A 33 20.36 12.23 7.98
C VAL A 33 20.54 11.89 9.45
N GLU A 34 19.45 11.95 10.23
CA GLU A 34 19.43 11.27 11.52
C GLU A 34 19.81 9.82 11.27
N ASP A 35 20.72 9.28 12.09
CA ASP A 35 21.23 7.94 11.92
C ASP A 35 20.13 6.93 12.21
N HIS A 36 19.37 6.59 11.17
CA HIS A 36 18.24 5.70 11.21
C HIS A 36 18.68 4.24 11.01
N GLN A 37 19.63 3.80 11.84
CA GLN A 37 20.07 2.42 11.84
C GLN A 37 18.91 1.54 12.30
N HIS A 38 18.67 0.49 11.52
CA HIS A 38 17.66 -0.49 11.87
C HIS A 38 18.22 -1.39 12.97
N ASP A 39 17.64 -1.27 14.16
CA ASP A 39 17.80 -2.23 15.25
C ASP A 39 16.66 -3.27 15.21
N SER A 40 16.99 -4.55 15.06
CA SER A 40 16.01 -5.63 14.99
C SER A 40 15.33 -5.96 16.32
N ASP A 41 15.87 -5.51 17.46
CA ASP A 41 15.26 -5.73 18.78
C ASP A 41 14.19 -4.67 19.09
N ILE A 42 14.29 -3.50 18.46
CA ILE A 42 13.38 -2.36 18.67
C ILE A 42 12.39 -2.24 17.50
N HIS A 43 12.87 -2.44 16.28
CA HIS A 43 12.10 -2.23 15.05
C HIS A 43 11.65 -3.55 14.41
N LEU A 44 10.79 -3.43 13.40
CA LEU A 44 10.19 -4.57 12.70
C LEU A 44 11.22 -5.63 12.30
N THR A 45 10.97 -6.88 12.67
CA THR A 45 11.75 -8.01 12.15
C THR A 45 11.62 -8.13 10.64
N THR A 46 12.53 -8.86 9.99
CA THR A 46 12.47 -9.13 8.55
C THR A 46 11.12 -9.70 8.11
N ASP A 47 10.54 -10.62 8.88
CA ASP A 47 9.24 -11.23 8.56
C ASP A 47 8.09 -10.22 8.66
N GLN A 48 8.14 -9.33 9.65
CA GLN A 48 7.16 -8.26 9.81
C GLN A 48 7.26 -7.25 8.66
N GLN A 49 8.48 -6.90 8.26
CA GLN A 49 8.76 -6.06 7.09
C GLN A 49 8.21 -6.69 5.80
N PHE A 50 8.49 -7.98 5.59
CA PHE A 50 7.99 -8.73 4.45
C PHE A 50 6.46 -8.74 4.42
N THR A 51 5.82 -9.06 5.55
CA THR A 51 4.35 -9.07 5.67
C THR A 51 3.73 -7.73 5.28
N LEU A 52 4.31 -6.61 5.72
CA LEU A 52 3.82 -5.28 5.35
C LEU A 52 4.03 -4.99 3.86
N SER A 53 5.20 -5.35 3.31
CA SER A 53 5.49 -5.14 1.89
C SER A 53 4.52 -5.90 0.98
N GLU A 54 4.18 -7.14 1.33
CA GLU A 54 3.22 -7.96 0.59
C GLU A 54 1.80 -7.38 0.66
N GLU A 55 1.36 -6.89 1.83
CA GLU A 55 0.06 -6.23 1.93
C GLU A 55 0.01 -4.90 1.16
N ILE A 56 1.11 -4.14 1.11
CA ILE A 56 1.24 -2.95 0.27
C ILE A 56 1.15 -3.31 -1.21
N LYS A 57 1.89 -4.35 -1.63
CA LYS A 57 1.90 -4.85 -3.01
C LYS A 57 0.50 -5.28 -3.46
N LYS A 58 -0.24 -6.01 -2.62
CA LYS A 58 -1.64 -6.38 -2.91
C LYS A 58 -2.51 -5.17 -3.24
N ILE A 59 -2.33 -4.04 -2.54
CA ILE A 59 -3.08 -2.81 -2.84
C ILE A 59 -2.61 -2.19 -4.15
N ALA A 60 -1.31 -2.21 -4.42
CA ALA A 60 -0.76 -1.70 -5.67
C ALA A 60 -1.28 -2.50 -6.88
N ASP A 61 -1.25 -3.83 -6.83
CA ASP A 61 -1.73 -4.72 -7.89
C ASP A 61 -3.24 -4.52 -8.14
N MET A 62 -4.03 -4.33 -7.08
CA MET A 62 -5.46 -3.99 -7.19
C MET A 62 -5.68 -2.70 -7.99
N MET A 63 -4.79 -1.71 -7.84
CA MET A 63 -4.90 -0.41 -8.50
C MET A 63 -4.12 -0.30 -9.81
N ASP A 64 -3.40 -1.35 -10.20
CA ASP A 64 -2.55 -1.33 -11.39
C ASP A 64 -3.35 -1.04 -12.67
N GLY A 65 -2.77 -0.20 -13.53
CA GLY A 65 -3.37 0.24 -14.80
C GLY A 65 -4.60 1.16 -14.69
N ILE A 66 -4.97 1.66 -13.51
CA ILE A 66 -6.18 2.50 -13.34
C ILE A 66 -5.96 3.97 -13.72
N ASP A 67 -4.94 4.61 -13.16
CA ASP A 67 -4.72 6.06 -13.31
C ASP A 67 -3.22 6.43 -13.47
N GLY A 68 -2.38 5.43 -13.78
CA GLY A 68 -0.94 5.62 -13.97
C GLY A 68 -0.14 5.95 -12.69
N ILE A 69 -0.78 5.96 -11.51
CA ILE A 69 -0.11 6.23 -10.25
C ILE A 69 0.66 4.99 -9.77
N ASN A 70 1.90 5.19 -9.31
CA ASN A 70 2.63 4.17 -8.57
C ASN A 70 2.02 3.99 -7.16
N TYR A 71 1.06 3.07 -7.05
CA TYR A 71 0.37 2.83 -5.79
C TYR A 71 1.25 2.21 -4.72
N TYR A 72 2.27 1.43 -5.08
CA TYR A 72 3.22 0.89 -4.10
C TYR A 72 3.91 2.04 -3.34
N GLN A 73 4.49 3.00 -4.06
CA GLN A 73 5.12 4.18 -3.47
C GLN A 73 4.13 5.03 -2.68
N LYS A 74 2.90 5.18 -3.19
CA LYS A 74 1.85 5.96 -2.51
C LYS A 74 1.47 5.36 -1.16
N ILE A 75 1.13 4.06 -1.11
CA ILE A 75 0.76 3.39 0.14
C ILE A 75 1.95 3.34 1.10
N PHE A 76 3.16 3.07 0.59
CA PHE A 76 4.37 3.13 1.38
C PHE A 76 4.58 4.52 2.01
N GLY A 77 4.37 5.60 1.25
CA GLY A 77 4.43 6.97 1.75
C GLY A 77 3.39 7.25 2.85
N LEU A 78 2.16 6.77 2.68
CA LEU A 78 1.09 6.89 3.68
C LEU A 78 1.45 6.16 4.99
N LEU A 79 1.98 4.95 4.90
CA LEU A 79 2.40 4.17 6.07
C LEU A 79 3.50 4.89 6.86
N LYS A 80 4.53 5.36 6.15
CA LYS A 80 5.62 6.14 6.75
C LYS A 80 5.15 7.40 7.46
N LYS A 81 4.25 8.15 6.81
CA LYS A 81 3.65 9.36 7.39
C LYS A 81 2.82 9.04 8.64
N LYS A 82 2.05 7.95 8.64
CA LYS A 82 1.24 7.50 9.78
C LYS A 82 2.09 7.18 11.00
N PHE A 83 3.25 6.54 10.82
CA PHE A 83 4.14 6.17 11.92
C PHE A 83 5.28 7.17 12.17
N LYS A 84 5.33 8.28 11.42
CA LYS A 84 6.38 9.31 11.50
C LYS A 84 7.80 8.73 11.37
N VAL A 85 8.00 7.83 10.41
CA VAL A 85 9.30 7.20 10.13
C VAL A 85 9.71 7.40 8.67
N PRO A 86 11.01 7.49 8.36
CA PRO A 86 11.50 7.66 6.99
C PRO A 86 11.45 6.38 6.14
N LYS A 87 11.36 5.20 6.78
CA LYS A 87 11.17 3.86 6.17
C LYS A 87 10.39 2.96 7.12
N TYR A 88 9.55 2.04 6.61
CA TYR A 88 8.71 1.19 7.49
C TYR A 88 9.53 0.25 8.38
N SER A 89 10.78 -0.05 8.00
CA SER A 89 11.65 -0.92 8.79
C SER A 89 12.07 -0.30 10.12
N LEU A 90 11.74 0.97 10.35
CA LEU A 90 11.93 1.68 11.62
C LEU A 90 10.64 1.81 12.43
N ILE A 91 9.54 1.20 11.97
CA ILE A 91 8.36 1.08 12.82
C ILE A 91 8.75 0.18 14.00
N LYS A 92 8.42 0.61 15.22
CA LYS A 92 8.64 -0.21 16.42
C LYS A 92 7.87 -1.52 16.31
N GLN A 93 8.44 -2.63 16.78
CA GLN A 93 7.76 -3.93 16.75
C GLN A 93 6.39 -3.90 17.44
N SER A 94 6.28 -3.18 18.56
CA SER A 94 5.03 -2.97 19.30
C SER A 94 3.88 -2.44 18.43
N ASN A 95 4.22 -1.73 17.34
CA ASN A 95 3.26 -1.08 16.45
C ASN A 95 2.95 -1.92 15.21
N PHE A 96 3.52 -3.13 15.07
CA PHE A 96 3.30 -4.00 13.92
C PHE A 96 1.82 -4.30 13.69
N ASN A 97 1.09 -4.68 14.73
CA ASN A 97 -0.35 -4.97 14.63
C ASN A 97 -1.16 -3.74 14.20
N GLU A 98 -0.79 -2.54 14.68
CA GLU A 98 -1.42 -1.30 14.24
C GLU A 98 -1.09 -1.01 12.77
N ALA A 99 0.15 -1.24 12.33
CA ALA A 99 0.56 -1.06 10.94
C ALA A 99 -0.21 -1.99 10.00
N VAL A 100 -0.35 -3.26 10.35
CA VAL A 100 -1.17 -4.22 9.60
C VAL A 100 -2.64 -3.78 9.55
N LYS A 101 -3.21 -3.34 10.68
CA LYS A 101 -4.59 -2.83 10.74
C LYS A 101 -4.76 -1.61 9.83
N TYR A 102 -3.80 -0.69 9.84
CA TYR A 102 -3.80 0.49 8.99
C TYR A 102 -3.77 0.12 7.51
N ILE A 103 -2.88 -0.79 7.09
CA ILE A 103 -2.81 -1.24 5.70
C ILE A 103 -4.10 -1.97 5.27
N LYS A 104 -4.69 -2.81 6.13
CA LYS A 104 -6.00 -3.43 5.86
C LYS A 104 -7.10 -2.38 5.66
N ALA A 105 -7.09 -1.30 6.45
CA ALA A 105 -8.02 -0.19 6.26
C ALA A 105 -7.78 0.52 4.91
N GLN A 106 -6.52 0.77 4.53
CA GLN A 106 -6.18 1.31 3.22
C GLN A 106 -6.67 0.40 2.09
N LYS A 107 -6.48 -0.91 2.20
CA LYS A 107 -6.97 -1.89 1.21
C LYS A 107 -8.48 -1.78 1.01
N ASN A 108 -9.26 -1.62 2.08
CA ASN A 108 -10.71 -1.42 2.00
C ASN A 108 -11.07 -0.09 1.30
N ILE A 109 -10.37 0.99 1.62
CA ILE A 109 -10.55 2.31 0.98
C ILE A 109 -10.28 2.21 -0.52
N TYR A 110 -9.16 1.60 -0.91
CA TYR A 110 -8.79 1.45 -2.32
C TYR A 110 -9.69 0.49 -3.06
N ARG A 111 -10.15 -0.60 -2.45
CA ARG A 111 -11.20 -1.46 -3.04
C ARG A 111 -12.43 -0.61 -3.41
N ARG A 112 -12.96 0.19 -2.48
CA ARG A 112 -14.11 1.06 -2.75
C ARG A 112 -13.81 2.11 -3.81
N LYS A 113 -12.57 2.62 -3.85
CA LYS A 113 -12.13 3.55 -4.90
C LYS A 113 -12.20 2.89 -6.28
N ILE A 114 -11.75 1.65 -6.45
CA ILE A 114 -11.81 0.93 -7.74
C ILE A 114 -13.22 0.92 -8.32
N ARG A 115 -14.25 0.84 -7.47
CA ARG A 115 -15.66 0.87 -7.90
C ARG A 115 -15.98 2.03 -8.84
N SER A 116 -15.43 3.23 -8.59
CA SER A 116 -15.70 4.42 -9.41
C SER A 116 -14.87 4.49 -10.70
N TYR A 117 -13.76 3.76 -10.78
CA TYR A 117 -12.89 3.76 -11.95
C TYR A 117 -13.18 2.58 -12.89
N ASN A 118 -13.39 1.39 -12.33
CA ASN A 118 -13.57 0.17 -13.08
C ASN A 118 -14.48 -0.80 -12.31
N ALA A 119 -15.76 -0.80 -12.66
CA ALA A 119 -16.77 -1.65 -12.03
C ALA A 119 -16.50 -3.15 -12.22
N THR A 120 -15.93 -3.56 -13.36
CA THR A 120 -15.58 -4.95 -13.65
C THR A 120 -14.47 -5.42 -12.71
N LYS A 121 -13.34 -4.70 -12.68
CA LYS A 121 -12.22 -4.99 -11.77
C LYS A 121 -12.66 -4.97 -10.31
N PHE A 122 -13.55 -4.04 -9.94
CA PHE A 122 -14.14 -4.01 -8.59
C PHE A 122 -14.90 -5.30 -8.25
N LYS A 123 -15.68 -5.84 -9.18
CA LYS A 123 -16.42 -7.10 -8.97
C LYS A 123 -15.47 -8.30 -8.89
N GLU A 124 -14.48 -8.37 -9.77
CA GLU A 124 -13.45 -9.41 -9.80
C GLU A 124 -12.70 -9.53 -8.49
N ILE A 125 -12.36 -8.41 -7.85
CA ILE A 125 -11.65 -8.42 -6.56
C ILE A 125 -12.61 -8.64 -5.36
N THR A 126 -13.86 -8.17 -5.44
CA THR A 126 -14.75 -8.13 -4.27
C THR A 126 -15.55 -9.42 -4.09
N ILE A 127 -16.04 -10.01 -5.19
CA ILE A 127 -16.83 -11.25 -5.14
C ILE A 127 -16.06 -12.40 -4.46
N PRO A 128 -14.78 -12.68 -4.80
CA PRO A 128 -14.01 -13.70 -4.10
C PRO A 128 -13.89 -13.46 -2.60
N LEU A 129 -13.76 -12.20 -2.17
CA LEU A 129 -13.69 -11.87 -0.74
C LEU A 129 -15.01 -12.17 -0.01
N ILE A 130 -16.15 -11.93 -0.66
CA ILE A 130 -17.46 -12.30 -0.14
C ILE A 130 -17.53 -13.82 0.04
N ILE A 131 -17.17 -14.57 -1.00
CA ILE A 131 -17.23 -16.05 -1.00
C ILE A 131 -16.29 -16.62 0.07
N ILE A 132 -15.05 -16.14 0.16
CA ILE A 132 -14.08 -16.58 1.17
C ILE A 132 -14.63 -16.32 2.58
N ARG A 133 -15.16 -15.11 2.84
CA ARG A 133 -15.73 -14.78 4.14
C ARG A 133 -16.95 -15.65 4.45
N TRP A 134 -17.80 -15.90 3.47
CA TRP A 134 -18.98 -16.74 3.62
C TRP A 134 -18.64 -18.18 3.99
N LYS A 135 -17.68 -18.77 3.27
CA LYS A 135 -17.17 -20.12 3.56
C LYS A 135 -16.48 -20.20 4.92
N TYR A 136 -15.77 -19.15 5.33
CA TYR A 136 -15.19 -19.06 6.68
C TYR A 136 -16.26 -19.10 7.79
N LEU A 137 -17.49 -18.67 7.50
CA LEU A 137 -18.63 -18.76 8.42
C LEU A 137 -19.29 -20.16 8.40
N GLY A 138 -18.76 -21.12 7.63
CA GLY A 138 -19.27 -22.49 7.56
C GLY A 138 -20.54 -22.63 6.72
N ARG A 139 -20.82 -21.67 5.83
CA ARG A 139 -22.05 -21.61 5.04
C ARG A 139 -21.80 -21.97 3.57
N ASP A 140 -22.81 -22.51 2.91
CA ASP A 140 -22.73 -22.92 1.50
C ASP A 140 -23.12 -21.81 0.51
N ASP A 141 -22.85 -22.04 -0.78
CA ASP A 141 -23.06 -21.04 -1.83
C ASP A 141 -24.56 -20.77 -2.11
N ASN A 142 -25.47 -21.72 -1.84
CA ASN A 142 -26.92 -21.50 -2.00
C ASN A 142 -27.46 -20.56 -0.91
N GLU A 143 -26.99 -20.73 0.33
CA GLU A 143 -27.32 -19.81 1.41
C GLU A 143 -26.83 -18.39 1.12
N LEU A 144 -25.71 -18.22 0.40
CA LEU A 144 -25.22 -16.90 0.01
C LEU A 144 -26.18 -16.22 -0.97
N ILE A 145 -26.75 -16.96 -1.93
CA ILE A 145 -27.72 -16.43 -2.89
C ILE A 145 -29.02 -16.02 -2.18
N LEU A 146 -29.50 -16.85 -1.25
CA LEU A 146 -30.68 -16.53 -0.44
C LEU A 146 -30.43 -15.29 0.42
N PHE A 147 -29.29 -15.25 1.11
CA PHE A 147 -28.88 -14.10 1.93
C PHE A 147 -28.77 -12.82 1.09
N ALA A 148 -28.14 -12.89 -0.08
CA ALA A 148 -28.04 -11.74 -0.97
C ALA A 148 -29.42 -11.28 -1.42
N SER A 149 -30.31 -12.21 -1.76
CA SER A 149 -31.67 -11.90 -2.22
C SER A 149 -32.47 -11.16 -1.14
N GLU A 150 -32.37 -11.63 0.10
CA GLU A 150 -32.99 -11.04 1.27
C GLU A 150 -32.41 -9.64 1.55
N LYS A 151 -31.08 -9.51 1.65
CA LYS A 151 -30.45 -8.25 2.08
C LYS A 151 -30.47 -7.14 1.02
N LEU A 152 -30.60 -7.51 -0.25
CA LEU A 152 -30.71 -6.55 -1.34
C LEU A 152 -32.17 -6.35 -1.80
N CYS A 153 -33.13 -7.06 -1.19
CA CYS A 153 -34.55 -7.04 -1.57
C CYS A 153 -34.77 -7.28 -3.07
N LYS A 154 -34.05 -8.24 -3.65
CA LYS A 154 -34.05 -8.55 -5.10
C LYS A 154 -34.03 -10.06 -5.31
N LYS A 155 -34.64 -10.54 -6.40
CA LYS A 155 -34.48 -11.94 -6.81
C LYS A 155 -33.11 -12.13 -7.46
N ILE A 156 -32.20 -12.81 -6.76
CA ILE A 156 -30.83 -13.05 -7.25
C ILE A 156 -30.68 -14.54 -7.56
N THR A 157 -30.13 -14.84 -8.72
CA THR A 157 -29.77 -16.21 -9.12
C THR A 157 -28.27 -16.37 -9.31
N ASP A 158 -27.54 -15.26 -9.48
CA ASP A 158 -26.10 -15.23 -9.64
C ASP A 158 -25.55 -13.90 -9.13
N ILE A 159 -24.66 -13.97 -8.15
CA ILE A 159 -24.00 -12.80 -7.54
C ILE A 159 -23.15 -12.06 -8.57
N LYS A 160 -22.60 -12.75 -9.58
CA LYS A 160 -21.82 -12.12 -10.64
C LYS A 160 -22.65 -11.17 -11.49
N LYS A 161 -23.98 -11.28 -11.50
CA LYS A 161 -24.87 -10.38 -12.23
C LYS A 161 -25.21 -9.10 -11.46
N LEU A 162 -24.85 -9.02 -10.18
CA LEU A 162 -25.10 -7.83 -9.37
C LEU A 162 -24.33 -6.60 -9.85
N SER A 163 -24.92 -5.43 -9.63
CA SER A 163 -24.24 -4.16 -9.86
C SER A 163 -23.07 -3.99 -8.88
N ALA A 164 -22.12 -3.11 -9.19
CA ALA A 164 -21.00 -2.85 -8.29
C ALA A 164 -21.45 -2.26 -6.93
N ASN A 165 -22.57 -1.52 -6.90
CA ASN A 165 -23.15 -1.01 -5.64
C ASN A 165 -23.79 -2.11 -4.80
N ASP A 166 -24.51 -3.03 -5.45
CA ASP A 166 -25.07 -4.20 -4.78
C ASP A 166 -23.97 -5.11 -4.21
N ILE A 167 -22.88 -5.29 -4.95
CA ILE A 167 -21.70 -6.05 -4.48
C ILE A 167 -21.03 -5.39 -3.27
N ASP A 168 -20.83 -4.07 -3.26
CA ASP A 168 -20.23 -3.39 -2.11
C ASP A 168 -21.14 -3.47 -0.88
N THR A 169 -22.46 -3.33 -1.09
CA THR A 169 -23.46 -3.49 -0.03
C THR A 169 -23.42 -4.91 0.54
N LEU A 170 -23.45 -5.92 -0.33
CA LEU A 170 -23.37 -7.32 0.08
C LEU A 170 -22.06 -7.62 0.82
N TYR A 171 -20.94 -7.10 0.34
CA TYR A 171 -19.64 -7.23 1.00
C TYR A 171 -19.70 -6.72 2.43
N ASP A 172 -20.17 -5.49 2.64
CA ASP A 172 -20.26 -4.91 3.98
C ASP A 172 -21.16 -5.77 4.89
N ARG A 173 -22.31 -6.24 4.38
CA ARG A 173 -23.22 -7.11 5.13
C ARG A 173 -22.56 -8.43 5.55
N VAL A 174 -21.83 -9.08 4.64
CA VAL A 174 -21.15 -10.36 4.91
C VAL A 174 -19.93 -10.18 5.83
N TYR A 175 -19.18 -9.09 5.66
CA TYR A 175 -17.95 -8.83 6.41
C TYR A 175 -18.20 -8.71 7.92
N TYR A 176 -19.30 -8.04 8.30
CA TYR A 176 -19.66 -7.80 9.70
C TYR A 176 -20.50 -8.92 10.34
N LEU A 177 -20.79 -10.01 9.63
CA LEU A 177 -21.39 -11.19 10.24
C LEU A 177 -20.44 -11.76 11.30
N LYS A 178 -21.00 -12.03 12.48
CA LYS A 178 -20.32 -12.77 13.54
C LYS A 178 -20.42 -14.26 13.22
N LYS A 179 -19.39 -15.00 13.64
CA LYS A 179 -19.43 -16.47 13.64
C LYS A 179 -20.38 -16.94 14.74
#